data_AF-A0AAU0R9W2-F1
#
_entry.id   AF-A0AAU0R9W2-F1
#
_cell.length_a   1.000
_cell.length_b   1.000
_cell.length_c   1.000
_cell.angle_alpha   90.00
_cell.angle_beta   90.00
_cell.angle_gamma   90.00
#
_symmetry.space_group_name_H-M   'P 1'
#
loop_
_entity.id
_entity.type
_entity.pdbx_description
1 polymer ?
#
loop_
_entity_poly.entity_id
_entity_poly.type
_entity_poly.pdbx_seq_one_letter_code
_entity_poly.pdbx_strand_id
1 'polypeptide(L)'
;MQGKLIILFSIFFILSGCSGQEKKRPASESKTSNKKLLVSFTLNDSTININDRFNLWLANGIDTLHASIKGNELVLPDFIEKKDTGYTVGFECSGYKLHFSSITKRMIFSGQDVEWKFGVQNKALTNNYRGLLSEQEYKSGKKYNEIQFLQFNPLEEGDGIQFVNKIE
;
A
#
# COMPACT_ATOMS: atom_id res chain seq x y z
N MET A 1 45.20 79.27 8.83
CA MET A 1 44.71 78.69 7.56
C MET A 1 44.12 77.33 7.86
N GLN A 2 42.85 77.13 7.48
CA GLN A 2 42.07 75.93 7.76
C GLN A 2 42.57 74.76 6.91
N GLY A 3 43.12 73.73 7.55
CA GLY A 3 43.43 72.45 6.92
C GLY A 3 42.30 71.46 7.16
N LYS A 4 41.59 71.08 6.10
CA LYS A 4 40.47 70.12 6.13
C LYS A 4 40.97 68.73 6.52
N LEU A 5 40.29 68.14 7.51
CA LEU A 5 40.38 66.76 7.93
C LEU A 5 39.73 65.85 6.86
N ILE A 6 40.51 64.98 6.22
CA ILE A 6 40.01 63.91 5.35
C ILE A 6 40.28 62.58 6.06
N ILE A 7 39.23 61.97 6.60
CA ILE A 7 39.28 60.64 7.20
C ILE A 7 39.07 59.62 6.07
N LEU A 8 40.14 58.91 5.71
CA LEU A 8 40.09 57.78 4.79
C LEU A 8 39.75 56.51 5.58
N PHE A 9 38.49 56.08 5.46
CA PHE A 9 38.01 54.78 5.92
C PHE A 9 38.70 53.66 5.13
N SER A 10 39.70 53.02 5.73
CA SER A 10 40.30 51.80 5.18
C SER A 10 39.47 50.61 5.66
N ILE A 11 38.63 50.08 4.78
CA ILE A 11 37.82 48.88 5.01
C ILE A 11 38.75 47.67 4.98
N PHE A 12 38.80 46.97 6.12
CA PHE A 12 39.45 45.66 6.29
C PHE A 12 38.75 44.63 5.39
N PHE A 13 39.40 44.20 4.30
CA PHE A 13 39.03 42.96 3.60
C PHE A 13 39.64 41.78 4.35
N ILE A 14 38.84 41.16 5.22
CA ILE A 14 39.16 39.86 5.81
C ILE A 14 38.96 38.81 4.71
N LEU A 15 40.06 38.34 4.12
CA LEU A 15 40.10 37.14 3.29
C LEU A 15 39.81 35.93 4.19
N SER A 16 38.52 35.67 4.42
CA SER A 16 38.09 34.37 4.94
C SER A 16 38.25 33.38 3.80
N GLY A 17 39.31 32.58 3.87
CA GLY A 17 39.52 31.46 2.96
C GLY A 17 38.30 30.55 3.00
N CYS A 18 37.66 30.36 1.84
CA CYS A 18 36.71 29.28 1.64
C CYS A 18 37.46 27.96 1.79
N SER A 19 37.50 27.41 3.00
CA SER A 19 37.80 26.00 3.20
C SER A 19 36.69 25.23 2.48
N GLY A 20 37.02 24.66 1.33
CA GLY A 20 36.18 23.70 0.64
C GLY A 20 36.01 22.48 1.53
N GLN A 21 35.04 22.53 2.44
CA GLN A 21 34.43 21.33 2.95
C GLN A 21 33.55 20.81 1.81
N GLU A 22 34.05 19.82 1.07
CA GLU A 22 33.17 18.89 0.39
C GLU A 22 32.16 18.42 1.44
N LYS A 23 30.94 18.94 1.37
CA LYS A 23 29.78 18.28 1.95
C LYS A 23 29.77 16.89 1.33
N LYS A 24 30.37 15.92 2.03
CA LYS A 24 29.99 14.53 1.88
C LYS A 24 28.48 14.54 2.11
N ARG A 25 27.73 14.48 1.00
CA ARG A 25 26.32 14.11 1.05
C ARG A 25 26.30 12.91 1.99
N PRO A 26 25.52 12.91 3.08
CA PRO A 26 25.27 11.66 3.74
C PRO A 26 24.80 10.73 2.63
N ALA A 27 25.52 9.62 2.45
CA ALA A 27 25.02 8.54 1.63
C ALA A 27 23.60 8.32 2.14
N SER A 28 22.60 8.62 1.31
CA SER A 28 21.27 8.18 1.65
C SER A 28 21.41 6.67 1.62
N GLU A 29 21.58 6.07 2.80
CA GLU A 29 21.18 4.70 3.01
C GLU A 29 19.69 4.69 2.66
N SER A 30 19.39 4.46 1.37
CA SER A 30 18.11 3.91 0.98
C SER A 30 18.09 2.46 1.47
N LYS A 31 18.09 2.29 2.79
CA LYS A 31 17.37 1.19 3.37
C LYS A 31 15.92 1.54 3.09
N THR A 32 15.43 1.08 1.94
CA THR A 32 14.00 0.86 1.75
C THR A 32 13.64 -0.11 2.86
N SER A 33 13.25 0.41 4.04
CA SER A 33 12.62 -0.43 5.04
C SER A 33 11.38 -0.95 4.33
N ASN A 34 11.33 -2.25 4.03
CA ASN A 34 10.13 -2.84 3.45
C ASN A 34 8.97 -2.43 4.36
N LYS A 35 8.07 -1.61 3.81
CA LYS A 35 6.90 -1.13 4.51
C LYS A 35 6.02 -2.33 4.80
N LYS A 36 5.35 -2.30 5.95
CA LYS A 36 4.62 -3.47 6.44
C LYS A 36 3.37 -3.65 5.62
N LEU A 37 3.16 -4.89 5.19
CA LEU A 37 1.92 -5.33 4.57
C LEU A 37 1.24 -6.29 5.54
N LEU A 38 0.22 -5.79 6.24
CA LEU A 38 -0.57 -6.60 7.17
C LEU A 38 -1.72 -7.27 6.44
N VAL A 39 -2.09 -8.47 6.86
CA VAL A 39 -3.22 -9.21 6.30
C VAL A 39 -4.26 -9.48 7.36
N SER A 40 -5.52 -9.21 7.03
CA SER A 40 -6.66 -9.61 7.84
C SER A 40 -7.72 -10.30 6.99
N PHE A 41 -8.52 -11.16 7.62
CA PHE A 41 -9.62 -11.85 6.98
C PHE A 41 -10.90 -11.69 7.79
N THR A 42 -12.01 -11.38 7.10
CA THR A 42 -13.33 -11.24 7.72
C THR A 42 -14.36 -12.14 7.08
N LEU A 43 -15.20 -12.77 7.91
CA LEU A 43 -16.35 -13.53 7.46
C LEU A 43 -17.61 -12.94 8.11
N ASN A 44 -18.54 -12.46 7.28
CA ASN A 44 -19.79 -11.85 7.75
C ASN A 44 -19.57 -10.75 8.81
N ASP A 45 -18.58 -9.88 8.55
CA ASP A 45 -18.14 -8.76 9.38
C ASP A 45 -17.42 -9.16 10.69
N SER A 46 -17.20 -10.45 10.91
CA SER A 46 -16.39 -10.95 12.02
C SER A 46 -14.96 -11.19 11.57
N THR A 47 -13.99 -10.59 12.27
CA THR A 47 -12.56 -10.84 12.00
C THR A 47 -12.19 -12.25 12.42
N ILE A 48 -11.60 -12.99 11.48
CA ILE A 48 -11.12 -14.34 11.71
C ILE A 48 -9.65 -14.27 12.08
N ASN A 49 -9.29 -14.95 13.17
CA ASN A 49 -7.89 -15.09 13.52
C ASN A 49 -7.19 -16.08 12.57
N ILE A 50 -6.36 -15.53 11.68
CA ILE A 50 -5.62 -16.31 10.68
C ILE A 50 -4.34 -16.93 11.26
N ASN A 51 -3.62 -16.30 12.21
CA ASN A 51 -2.37 -16.80 12.81
C ASN A 51 -1.45 -17.51 11.78
N ASP A 52 -1.10 -16.83 10.70
CA ASP A 52 -0.22 -17.32 9.62
C ASP A 52 -0.82 -18.47 8.78
N ARG A 53 -2.03 -18.94 9.09
CA ARG A 53 -2.73 -20.02 8.39
C ARG A 53 -3.45 -19.53 7.14
N PHE A 54 -2.73 -18.83 6.29
CA PHE A 54 -3.22 -18.38 5.00
C PHE A 54 -2.15 -18.59 3.93
N ASN A 55 -2.55 -18.60 2.67
CA ASN A 55 -1.64 -18.55 1.53
C ASN A 55 -1.98 -17.33 0.70
N LEU A 56 -0.95 -16.65 0.21
CA LEU A 56 -1.12 -15.54 -0.71
C LEU A 56 -0.14 -15.65 -1.87
N TRP A 57 -0.64 -15.36 -3.06
CA TRP A 57 0.16 -15.33 -4.27
C TRP A 57 -0.22 -14.16 -5.17
N LEU A 58 0.74 -13.74 -5.98
CA LEU A 58 0.62 -12.68 -6.97
C LEU A 58 0.93 -13.28 -8.33
N ALA A 59 0.01 -13.22 -9.27
CA ALA A 59 0.24 -13.64 -10.65
C ALA A 59 0.25 -12.44 -11.60
N ASN A 60 1.20 -12.43 -12.54
CA ASN A 60 1.23 -11.47 -13.64
C ASN A 60 1.66 -12.21 -14.91
N GLY A 61 0.73 -12.41 -15.83
CA GLY A 61 0.96 -13.23 -17.01
C GLY A 61 1.24 -14.69 -16.63
N ILE A 62 2.43 -15.19 -16.99
CA ILE A 62 2.86 -16.57 -16.68
C ILE A 62 3.57 -16.66 -15.32
N ASP A 63 3.99 -15.54 -14.75
CA ASP A 63 4.75 -15.53 -13.51
C ASP A 63 3.80 -15.55 -12.32
N THR A 64 4.08 -16.44 -11.37
CA THR A 64 3.37 -16.52 -10.09
C THR A 64 4.38 -16.46 -8.95
N LEU A 65 4.16 -15.54 -8.02
CA LEU A 65 4.99 -15.30 -6.87
C LEU A 65 4.19 -15.64 -5.63
N HIS A 66 4.72 -16.55 -4.82
CA HIS A 66 4.17 -16.87 -3.52
C HIS A 66 4.79 -15.95 -2.48
N ALA A 67 3.94 -15.31 -1.69
CA ALA A 67 4.42 -14.49 -0.60
C ALA A 67 4.82 -15.38 0.60
N SER A 68 5.86 -14.97 1.31
CA SER A 68 6.21 -15.58 2.58
C SER A 68 5.48 -14.87 3.72
N ILE A 69 5.18 -15.61 4.78
CA ILE A 69 4.32 -15.15 5.88
C ILE A 69 5.11 -15.23 7.18
N LYS A 70 5.03 -14.17 7.98
CA LYS A 70 5.59 -14.11 9.33
C LYS A 70 4.63 -13.36 10.23
N GLY A 71 3.87 -14.07 11.06
CA GLY A 71 2.71 -13.43 11.68
C GLY A 71 1.63 -13.16 10.62
N ASN A 72 0.87 -12.09 10.84
CA ASN A 72 -0.05 -11.56 9.84
C ASN A 72 0.66 -10.63 8.83
N GLU A 73 1.99 -10.62 8.79
CA GLU A 73 2.77 -9.79 7.87
C GLU A 73 3.16 -10.58 6.62
N LEU A 74 2.94 -9.98 5.46
CA LEU A 74 3.42 -10.49 4.19
C LEU A 74 4.82 -9.97 3.90
N VAL A 75 5.70 -10.91 3.59
CA VAL A 75 7.03 -10.62 3.06
C VAL A 75 7.01 -10.99 1.57
N LEU A 76 6.91 -9.96 0.75
CA LEU A 76 6.95 -10.06 -0.70
C LEU A 76 8.40 -10.15 -1.19
N PRO A 77 8.69 -10.95 -2.24
CA PRO A 77 10.02 -10.97 -2.84
C PRO A 77 10.35 -9.62 -3.48
N ASP A 78 11.62 -9.21 -3.38
CA ASP A 78 12.10 -7.90 -3.86
C ASP A 78 12.03 -7.72 -5.39
N PHE A 79 11.78 -8.80 -6.13
CA PHE A 79 11.76 -8.79 -7.59
C PHE A 79 10.35 -9.09 -8.13
N ILE A 80 9.72 -8.06 -8.67
CA ILE A 80 8.57 -8.17 -9.56
C ILE A 80 8.93 -7.45 -10.87
N GLU A 81 8.82 -8.17 -11.99
CA GLU A 81 9.18 -7.66 -13.32
C GLU A 81 8.54 -6.29 -13.64
N LYS A 82 9.24 -5.55 -14.50
CA LYS A 82 9.11 -4.09 -14.65
C LYS A 82 7.78 -3.60 -15.22
N LYS A 83 6.92 -4.46 -15.77
CA LYS A 83 5.68 -4.01 -16.43
C LYS A 83 4.49 -4.18 -15.49
N ASP A 84 3.88 -3.05 -15.15
CA ASP A 84 2.62 -3.01 -14.40
C ASP A 84 1.45 -3.30 -15.35
N THR A 85 1.31 -4.57 -15.74
CA THR A 85 0.24 -5.08 -16.61
C THR A 85 -1.03 -5.44 -15.85
N GLY A 86 -1.04 -5.22 -14.52
CA GLY A 86 -2.08 -5.69 -13.62
C GLY A 86 -1.77 -7.08 -13.07
N TYR A 87 -1.82 -7.20 -11.75
CA TYR A 87 -1.61 -8.43 -11.00
C TYR A 87 -2.96 -9.04 -10.65
N THR A 88 -2.96 -10.37 -10.58
CA THR A 88 -3.99 -11.13 -9.87
C THR A 88 -3.46 -11.46 -8.48
N VAL A 89 -4.19 -11.04 -7.45
CA VAL A 89 -3.96 -11.43 -6.06
C VAL A 89 -4.85 -12.63 -5.76
N GLY A 90 -4.23 -13.73 -5.33
CA GLY A 90 -4.94 -14.88 -4.77
C GLY A 90 -4.72 -14.99 -3.27
N PHE A 91 -5.79 -15.29 -2.55
CA PHE A 91 -5.77 -15.50 -1.10
C PHE A 91 -6.54 -16.78 -0.75
N GLU A 92 -5.95 -17.59 0.12
CA GLU A 92 -6.58 -18.80 0.64
C GLU A 92 -6.46 -18.88 2.16
N CYS A 93 -7.57 -19.06 2.86
CA CYS A 93 -7.61 -19.26 4.31
C CYS A 93 -8.88 -20.02 4.70
N SER A 94 -8.76 -21.02 5.57
CA SER A 94 -9.92 -21.75 6.13
C SER A 94 -10.91 -22.29 5.08
N GLY A 95 -10.41 -22.73 3.92
CA GLY A 95 -11.22 -23.25 2.81
C GLY A 95 -11.79 -22.20 1.85
N TYR A 96 -11.66 -20.91 2.15
CA TYR A 96 -12.03 -19.83 1.23
C TYR A 96 -10.90 -19.55 0.25
N LYS A 97 -11.23 -19.39 -1.03
CA LYS A 97 -10.29 -19.04 -2.11
C LYS A 97 -10.81 -17.81 -2.82
N LEU A 98 -10.08 -16.70 -2.71
CA LEU A 98 -10.46 -15.41 -3.26
C LEU A 98 -9.44 -14.97 -4.30
N HIS A 99 -9.93 -14.39 -5.40
CA HIS A 99 -9.09 -13.93 -6.51
C HIS A 99 -9.52 -12.54 -6.96
N PHE A 100 -8.57 -11.61 -7.06
CA PHE A 100 -8.82 -10.23 -7.49
C PHE A 100 -7.82 -9.85 -8.58
N SER A 101 -8.31 -9.46 -9.74
CA SER A 101 -7.48 -9.02 -10.87
C SER A 101 -7.30 -7.51 -10.90
N SER A 102 -6.44 -7.03 -11.80
CA SER A 102 -6.22 -5.60 -12.05
C SER A 102 -5.63 -4.85 -10.85
N ILE A 103 -4.92 -5.56 -9.98
CA ILE A 103 -4.18 -4.94 -8.87
C ILE A 103 -2.90 -4.34 -9.43
N THR A 104 -2.63 -3.07 -9.16
CA THR A 104 -1.44 -2.40 -9.69
C THR A 104 -0.20 -2.70 -8.86
N LYS A 105 0.99 -2.59 -9.46
CA LYS A 105 2.27 -2.72 -8.75
C LYS A 105 2.37 -1.74 -7.58
N ARG A 106 1.81 -0.54 -7.71
CA ARG A 106 1.82 0.50 -6.66
C ARG A 106 0.98 0.12 -5.43
N MET A 107 -0.10 -0.66 -5.62
CA MET A 107 -0.90 -1.19 -4.50
C MET A 107 -0.17 -2.30 -3.74
N ILE A 108 0.69 -3.05 -4.45
CA ILE A 108 1.51 -4.14 -3.90
C ILE A 108 2.73 -3.59 -3.16
N PHE A 109 3.50 -2.72 -3.81
CA PHE A 109 4.67 -2.08 -3.25
C PHE A 109 4.34 -0.65 -2.85
N SER A 110 3.51 -0.53 -1.81
CA SER A 110 3.19 0.75 -1.23
C SER A 110 4.43 1.38 -0.57
N GLY A 111 4.57 2.70 -0.71
CA GLY A 111 5.58 3.49 0.01
C GLY A 111 5.23 3.75 1.47
N GLN A 112 4.11 3.21 1.96
CA GLN A 112 3.59 3.33 3.32
C GLN A 112 3.06 1.98 3.82
N ASP A 113 2.89 1.86 5.14
CA ASP A 113 2.29 0.66 5.74
C ASP A 113 0.82 0.53 5.29
N VAL A 114 0.41 -0.68 4.93
CA VAL A 114 -0.92 -0.98 4.39
C VAL A 114 -1.48 -2.25 5.01
N GLU A 115 -2.77 -2.28 5.30
CA GLU A 115 -3.54 -3.50 5.56
C GLU A 115 -4.25 -3.98 4.29
N TRP A 116 -4.04 -5.24 3.94
CA TRP A 116 -4.85 -5.99 2.99
C TRP A 116 -5.91 -6.75 3.76
N LYS A 117 -7.14 -6.28 3.67
CA LYS A 117 -8.28 -6.91 4.31
C LYS A 117 -9.08 -7.70 3.29
N PHE A 118 -9.02 -9.02 3.42
CA PHE A 118 -9.84 -9.95 2.66
C PHE A 118 -11.16 -10.19 3.38
N GLY A 119 -12.23 -10.44 2.63
CA GLY A 119 -13.47 -10.83 3.27
C GLY A 119 -14.51 -11.48 2.38
N VAL A 120 -15.42 -12.15 3.07
CA VAL A 120 -16.54 -12.90 2.49
C VAL A 120 -17.81 -12.54 3.26
N GLN A 121 -18.88 -12.21 2.54
CA GLN A 121 -20.20 -11.92 3.09
C GLN A 121 -21.26 -12.82 2.44
N ASN A 122 -21.80 -13.73 3.24
CA ASN A 122 -22.72 -14.80 2.83
C ASN A 122 -24.08 -14.69 3.54
N LYS A 123 -24.25 -13.66 4.38
CA LYS A 123 -25.57 -13.34 4.94
C LYS A 123 -26.47 -12.90 3.79
N ALA A 124 -27.74 -13.32 3.85
CA ALA A 124 -28.75 -12.81 2.94
C ALA A 124 -28.61 -11.29 2.87
N LEU A 125 -28.37 -10.76 1.66
CA LEU A 125 -28.14 -9.34 1.41
C LEU A 125 -29.43 -8.53 1.56
N THR A 126 -30.19 -8.81 2.61
CA THR A 126 -31.60 -8.47 2.72
C THR A 126 -31.85 -7.02 3.02
N ASN A 127 -30.86 -6.23 3.44
CA ASN A 127 -30.87 -4.76 3.48
C ASN A 127 -29.52 -4.26 4.02
N ASN A 128 -28.95 -3.20 3.44
CA ASN A 128 -27.89 -2.35 4.02
C ASN A 128 -26.40 -2.71 3.91
N TYR A 129 -25.95 -3.41 2.86
CA TYR A 129 -24.51 -3.36 2.50
C TYR A 129 -24.18 -2.09 1.72
N ARG A 130 -24.25 -0.94 2.41
CA ARG A 130 -23.88 0.38 1.87
C ARG A 130 -22.41 0.35 1.45
N GLY A 131 -22.16 0.32 0.13
CA GLY A 131 -20.83 0.40 -0.46
C GLY A 131 -20.36 -0.85 -1.22
N LEU A 132 -21.07 -1.98 -1.16
CA LEU A 132 -20.70 -3.19 -1.91
C LEU A 132 -21.57 -3.43 -3.16
N LEU A 133 -22.83 -3.00 -3.11
CA LEU A 133 -23.74 -3.00 -4.25
C LEU A 133 -23.87 -1.59 -4.82
N SER A 134 -23.94 -1.48 -6.14
CA SER A 134 -24.34 -0.21 -6.77
C SER A 134 -25.80 0.09 -6.43
N GLU A 135 -26.17 1.36 -6.49
CA GLU A 135 -27.56 1.80 -6.28
C GLU A 135 -28.53 1.10 -7.26
N GLN A 136 -28.09 0.86 -8.50
CA GLN A 136 -28.89 0.17 -9.50
C GLN A 136 -29.12 -1.30 -9.15
N GLU A 137 -28.09 -2.02 -8.67
CA GLU A 137 -28.22 -3.42 -8.25
C GLU A 137 -29.07 -3.57 -6.99
N TYR A 138 -28.94 -2.63 -6.07
CA TYR A 138 -29.78 -2.56 -4.89
C TYR A 138 -31.25 -2.35 -5.28
N LYS A 139 -31.52 -1.40 -6.19
CA LYS A 139 -32.87 -1.10 -6.68
C LYS A 139 -33.45 -2.21 -7.57
N SER A 140 -32.63 -2.96 -8.30
CA SER A 140 -33.09 -4.05 -9.17
C SER A 140 -33.48 -5.32 -8.40
N GLY A 141 -33.17 -5.39 -7.10
CA GLY A 141 -33.46 -6.55 -6.27
C GLY A 141 -32.66 -7.80 -6.67
N LYS A 142 -31.52 -7.61 -7.35
CA LYS A 142 -30.65 -8.71 -7.74
C LYS A 142 -30.14 -9.44 -6.50
N LYS A 143 -30.29 -10.76 -6.48
CA LYS A 143 -29.86 -11.60 -5.36
C LYS A 143 -28.47 -12.14 -5.65
N TYR A 144 -27.56 -11.92 -4.71
CA TYR A 144 -26.25 -12.55 -4.68
C TYR A 144 -26.18 -13.42 -3.43
N ASN A 145 -25.56 -14.59 -3.56
CA ASN A 145 -25.37 -15.54 -2.46
C ASN A 145 -24.12 -15.21 -1.64
N GLU A 146 -23.12 -14.60 -2.29
CA GLU A 146 -21.83 -14.29 -1.66
C GLU A 146 -21.21 -13.03 -2.29
N ILE A 147 -20.63 -12.19 -1.45
CA ILE A 147 -19.76 -11.09 -1.86
C ILE A 147 -18.36 -11.37 -1.33
N GLN A 148 -17.38 -11.38 -2.22
CA GLN A 148 -15.96 -11.45 -1.87
C GLN A 148 -15.31 -10.09 -2.07
N PHE A 149 -14.46 -9.65 -1.16
CA PHE A 149 -13.77 -8.38 -1.31
C PHE A 149 -12.30 -8.42 -0.86
N LEU A 150 -11.52 -7.51 -1.44
CA LEU A 150 -10.17 -7.14 -1.02
C LEU A 150 -10.13 -5.63 -0.86
N GLN A 151 -9.83 -5.18 0.35
CA GLN A 151 -9.60 -3.77 0.68
C GLN A 151 -8.10 -3.53 0.91
N PHE A 152 -7.59 -2.48 0.28
CA PHE A 152 -6.28 -1.92 0.52
C PHE A 152 -6.47 -0.70 1.41
N ASN A 153 -6.09 -0.79 2.68
CA ASN A 153 -6.26 0.28 3.66
C ASN A 153 -4.89 0.87 4.02
N PRO A 154 -4.55 2.08 3.55
CA PRO A 154 -3.41 2.82 4.06
C PRO A 154 -3.49 2.99 5.57
N LEU A 155 -2.39 2.74 6.28
CA LEU A 155 -2.32 2.91 7.74
C LEU A 155 -1.77 4.27 8.15
N GLU A 156 -1.24 5.04 7.21
CA GLU A 156 -0.71 6.38 7.44
C GLU A 156 -1.69 7.44 6.88
N GLU A 157 -1.82 7.54 5.56
CA GLU A 157 -2.67 8.55 4.90
C GLU A 157 -3.32 8.07 3.60
N GLY A 158 -4.46 8.70 3.28
CA GLY A 158 -5.22 8.47 2.05
C GLY A 158 -6.45 7.59 2.25
N ASP A 159 -7.22 7.47 1.17
CA ASP A 159 -8.42 6.63 1.13
C ASP A 159 -8.08 5.21 0.70
N GLY A 160 -8.78 4.24 1.28
CA GLY A 160 -8.67 2.85 0.88
C GLY A 160 -9.29 2.58 -0.49
N ILE A 161 -8.84 1.50 -1.13
CA ILE A 161 -9.40 1.02 -2.40
C ILE A 161 -9.98 -0.37 -2.17
N GLN A 162 -11.13 -0.66 -2.78
CA GLN A 162 -11.80 -1.94 -2.63
C GLN A 162 -12.11 -2.58 -3.98
N PHE A 163 -11.83 -3.88 -4.06
CA PHE A 163 -12.19 -4.77 -5.15
C PHE A 163 -13.29 -5.72 -4.67
N VAL A 164 -14.28 -5.99 -5.51
CA VAL A 164 -15.48 -6.75 -5.15
C VAL A 164 -15.83 -7.74 -6.24
N ASN A 165 -15.96 -9.02 -5.88
CA ASN A 165 -16.60 -10.03 -6.70
C ASN A 165 -17.99 -10.34 -6.12
N LYS A 166 -18.99 -10.47 -6.99
CA LYS A 166 -20.37 -10.77 -6.61
C LYS A 166 -20.74 -12.14 -7.19
N ILE A 167 -21.12 -13.08 -6.34
CA ILE A 167 -21.39 -14.47 -6.69
C ILE A 167 -22.90 -14.72 -6.55
N GLU A 168 -23.51 -15.21 -7.63
CA GLU A 168 -24.96 -15.46 -7.76
C GLU A 168 -25.40 -16.84 -7.27
#